data_AF-A0AAJ0MB25-F1
#
_entry.id   AF-A0AAJ0MB25-F1
#
_cell.length_a   1.000
_cell.length_b   1.000
_cell.length_c   1.000
_cell.angle_alpha   90.00
_cell.angle_beta   90.00
_cell.angle_gamma   90.00
#
_symmetry.space_group_name_H-M   'P 1'
#
loop_
_entity.id
_entity.type
_entity.pdbx_description
1 polymer ?
#
loop_
_entity_poly.entity_id
_entity_poly.type
_entity_poly.pdbx_seq_one_letter_code
_entity_poly.pdbx_strand_id
1 'polypeptide(L)'
;MSGSSRKSLMASASNVMYINAVYWPNHTFHKGDTPGALNYACISRVYYAFANITKDGGVLAMSGRMLKRLVTVKGALGSLMQRYPHLQVVLSIGGGGSTETFPGVASNNILRDNFAKSARGLVEASGIDRIDTYLPARPRPQP
;
A
#
# COMPACT_ATOMS: atom_id res chain seq x y z
N MET A 1 33.89 -44.61 -20.48
CA MET A 1 32.51 -44.41 -19.98
C MET A 1 32.54 -43.23 -19.03
N SER A 2 32.05 -42.08 -19.47
CA SER A 2 32.10 -40.80 -18.72
C SER A 2 30.80 -40.63 -17.94
N GLY A 3 30.88 -40.70 -16.61
CA GLY A 3 29.76 -40.41 -15.71
C GLY A 3 29.72 -38.92 -15.39
N SER A 4 28.90 -38.17 -16.12
CA SER A 4 28.65 -36.76 -15.82
C SER A 4 27.76 -36.64 -14.57
N SER A 5 28.40 -36.36 -13.44
CA SER A 5 27.72 -36.01 -12.19
C SER A 5 27.04 -34.66 -12.38
N ARG A 6 25.72 -34.70 -12.64
CA ARG A 6 24.87 -33.51 -12.62
C ARG A 6 24.84 -33.01 -11.17
N LYS A 7 25.75 -32.08 -10.86
CA LYS A 7 25.65 -31.24 -9.67
C LYS A 7 24.29 -30.55 -9.73
N SER A 8 23.37 -31.00 -8.88
CA SER A 8 22.15 -30.28 -8.56
C SER A 8 22.57 -28.88 -8.15
N LEU A 9 22.31 -27.90 -9.02
CA LEU A 9 22.22 -26.50 -8.64
C LEU A 9 20.99 -26.39 -7.73
N MET A 10 21.14 -26.83 -6.48
CA MET A 10 20.34 -26.33 -5.38
C MET A 10 20.67 -24.84 -5.30
N ALA A 11 20.01 -24.05 -6.14
CA ALA A 11 19.71 -22.67 -5.80
C ALA A 11 19.20 -22.72 -4.36
N SER A 12 19.93 -22.07 -3.46
CA SER A 12 19.50 -21.86 -2.08
C SER A 12 18.03 -21.50 -2.15
N ALA A 13 17.17 -22.41 -1.70
CA ALA A 13 15.76 -22.16 -1.53
C ALA A 13 15.65 -21.16 -0.37
N SER A 14 16.00 -19.90 -0.66
CA SER A 14 15.56 -18.77 0.11
C SER A 14 14.06 -18.95 0.27
N ASN A 15 13.64 -19.32 1.49
CA ASN A 15 12.26 -19.63 1.82
C ASN A 15 11.32 -18.70 1.05
N VAL A 16 10.61 -19.24 0.05
CA VAL A 16 9.62 -18.50 -0.71
C VAL A 16 8.49 -18.21 0.27
N MET A 17 8.56 -17.05 0.91
CA MET A 17 7.51 -16.57 1.81
C MET A 17 6.34 -16.11 0.95
N TYR A 18 5.25 -16.86 0.98
CA TYR A 18 3.99 -16.42 0.38
C TYR A 18 3.46 -15.19 1.10
N ILE A 19 2.90 -14.25 0.33
CA ILE A 19 2.27 -13.06 0.88
C ILE A 19 0.78 -13.35 1.07
N ASN A 20 0.29 -13.22 2.30
CA ASN A 20 -1.13 -13.19 2.61
C ASN A 20 -1.53 -11.75 2.91
N ALA A 21 -2.20 -11.12 1.96
CA ALA A 21 -2.49 -9.71 1.99
C ALA A 21 -3.99 -9.42 2.08
N VAL A 22 -4.32 -8.37 2.83
CA VAL A 22 -5.70 -7.88 2.97
C VAL A 22 -5.77 -6.38 2.69
N TYR A 23 -6.90 -5.94 2.13
CA TYR A 23 -7.23 -4.52 2.05
C TYR A 23 -7.96 -4.07 3.31
N TRP A 24 -7.52 -2.96 3.91
CA TRP A 24 -8.24 -2.28 4.97
C TRP A 24 -8.77 -0.93 4.48
N PRO A 25 -10.10 -0.75 4.33
CA PRO A 25 -10.68 0.50 3.87
C PRO A 25 -10.62 1.58 4.95
N ASN A 26 -10.32 2.81 4.57
CA ASN A 26 -10.18 3.95 5.47
C ASN A 26 -11.52 4.49 6.01
N HIS A 27 -12.63 4.21 5.32
CA HIS A 27 -13.97 4.63 5.73
C HIS A 27 -14.50 3.83 6.95
N THR A 28 -13.88 2.70 7.29
CA THR A 28 -14.26 1.89 8.47
C THR A 28 -13.82 2.54 9.78
N PHE A 29 -12.83 3.44 9.75
CA PHE A 29 -12.34 4.14 10.94
C PHE A 29 -13.42 5.02 11.60
N HIS A 30 -14.43 5.43 10.84
CA HIS A 30 -15.59 6.18 11.34
C HIS A 30 -16.56 5.32 12.17
N LYS A 31 -16.49 3.98 12.05
CA LYS A 31 -17.36 3.04 12.75
C LYS A 31 -16.76 2.50 14.06
N GLY A 32 -15.56 3.00 14.44
CA GLY A 32 -14.83 2.52 15.61
C GLY A 32 -13.94 1.29 15.33
N ASP A 33 -14.04 0.70 14.14
CA ASP A 33 -13.21 -0.42 13.73
C ASP A 33 -11.79 0.03 13.41
N THR A 34 -10.82 -0.78 13.82
CA THR A 34 -9.40 -0.57 13.53
C THR A 34 -8.81 -1.83 12.89
N PRO A 35 -7.71 -1.72 12.12
CA PRO A 35 -7.01 -2.89 11.58
C PRO A 35 -6.61 -3.90 12.66
N GLY A 36 -6.54 -3.50 13.94
CA GLY A 36 -6.29 -4.39 15.07
C GLY A 36 -7.31 -5.51 15.26
N ALA A 37 -8.46 -5.47 14.59
CA ALA A 37 -9.43 -6.58 14.55
C ALA A 37 -8.99 -7.74 13.64
N LEU A 38 -7.95 -7.57 12.81
CA LEU A 38 -7.45 -8.58 11.90
C LEU A 38 -6.56 -9.62 12.60
N ASN A 39 -6.50 -10.84 12.04
CA ASN A 39 -5.63 -11.91 12.54
C ASN A 39 -4.23 -11.87 11.89
N TYR A 40 -3.27 -11.28 12.59
CA TYR A 40 -1.88 -11.14 12.14
C TYR A 40 -1.03 -12.41 12.29
N ALA A 41 -1.57 -13.51 12.83
CA ALA A 41 -0.88 -14.80 12.82
C ALA A 41 -0.74 -15.36 11.41
N CYS A 42 -1.64 -14.98 10.49
CA CYS A 42 -1.60 -15.43 9.09
C CYS A 42 -1.46 -14.30 8.08
N ILE A 43 -1.73 -13.04 8.45
CA ILE A 43 -1.59 -11.89 7.55
C ILE A 43 -0.16 -11.35 7.60
N SER A 44 0.49 -11.26 6.44
CA SER A 44 1.82 -10.67 6.29
C SER A 44 1.80 -9.29 5.63
N ARG A 45 0.68 -8.88 5.03
CA ARG A 45 0.56 -7.56 4.40
C ARG A 45 -0.82 -6.92 4.55
N VAL A 46 -0.84 -5.62 4.83
CA VAL A 46 -2.06 -4.81 4.84
C VAL A 46 -1.93 -3.68 3.82
N TYR A 47 -2.87 -3.62 2.87
CA TYR A 47 -3.08 -2.50 1.97
C TYR A 47 -4.07 -1.53 2.60
N TYR A 48 -3.58 -0.39 3.11
CA TYR A 48 -4.44 0.64 3.69
C TYR A 48 -4.98 1.54 2.57
N ALA A 49 -6.28 1.45 2.32
CA ALA A 49 -6.91 2.00 1.12
C ALA A 49 -8.03 3.00 1.46
N PHE A 50 -8.19 4.15 0.81
CA PHE A 50 -7.34 4.73 -0.22
C PHE A 50 -6.88 6.13 0.21
N ALA A 51 -5.63 6.48 -0.10
CA ALA A 51 -5.25 7.88 -0.23
C ALA A 51 -5.72 8.41 -1.60
N ASN A 52 -6.11 9.68 -1.65
CA ASN A 52 -6.60 10.32 -2.87
C ASN A 52 -5.51 11.11 -3.57
N ILE A 53 -5.71 11.37 -4.86
CA ILE A 53 -4.83 12.16 -5.69
C ILE A 53 -5.48 13.51 -5.99
N THR A 54 -4.74 14.59 -5.81
CA THR A 54 -5.19 15.94 -6.13
C THR A 54 -4.82 16.34 -7.55
N LYS A 55 -5.50 17.37 -8.07
CA LYS A 55 -5.31 17.85 -9.46
C LYS A 55 -3.90 18.38 -9.75
N ASP A 56 -3.18 18.84 -8.72
CA ASP A 56 -1.78 19.27 -8.77
C ASP A 56 -0.78 18.11 -8.62
N GLY A 57 -1.27 16.86 -8.57
CA GLY A 57 -0.47 15.66 -8.42
C GLY A 57 -0.15 15.30 -6.98
N GLY A 58 -0.58 16.06 -5.99
CA GLY A 58 -0.39 15.70 -4.58
C GLY A 58 -1.10 14.40 -4.18
N VAL A 59 -0.54 13.71 -3.19
CA VAL A 59 -1.20 12.59 -2.51
C VAL A 59 -1.77 13.11 -1.20
N LEU A 60 -3.09 13.24 -1.16
CA LEU A 60 -3.79 13.47 0.10
C LEU A 60 -4.02 12.11 0.75
N ALA A 61 -3.09 11.73 1.63
CA ALA A 61 -3.52 10.98 2.80
C ALA A 61 -4.61 11.82 3.46
N MET A 62 -5.76 11.22 3.72
CA MET A 62 -6.84 11.83 4.50
C MET A 62 -6.21 12.73 5.58
N SER A 63 -6.57 14.02 5.67
CA SER A 63 -5.96 15.11 6.49
C SER A 63 -4.84 14.73 7.49
N GLY A 64 -3.81 15.56 7.71
CA GLY A 64 -2.70 15.24 8.66
C GLY A 64 -3.09 14.66 10.04
N ARG A 65 -4.31 14.95 10.54
CA ARG A 65 -4.93 14.30 11.71
C ARG A 65 -5.15 12.78 11.56
N MET A 66 -5.54 12.29 10.40
CA MET A 66 -5.76 10.86 10.14
C MET A 66 -4.44 10.11 10.01
N LEU A 67 -3.42 10.71 9.37
CA LEU A 67 -2.07 10.13 9.34
C LEU A 67 -1.52 9.96 10.76
N LYS A 68 -1.65 11.00 11.60
CA LYS A 68 -1.29 10.92 13.01
C LYS A 68 -2.06 9.79 13.72
N ARG A 69 -3.38 9.70 13.53
CA ARG A 69 -4.19 8.62 14.12
C ARG A 69 -3.78 7.23 13.63
N LEU A 70 -3.38 7.08 12.37
CA LEU A 70 -2.93 5.82 11.79
C LEU A 70 -1.67 5.27 12.47
N VAL A 71 -0.79 6.18 12.92
CA VAL A 71 0.49 5.84 13.52
C VAL A 71 0.38 5.77 15.04
N THR A 72 -0.36 6.68 15.69
CA THR A 72 -0.32 6.86 17.15
C THR A 72 -1.44 6.15 17.91
N VAL A 73 -2.51 5.69 17.25
CA VAL A 73 -3.63 5.02 17.94
C VAL A 73 -3.33 3.54 18.14
N LYS A 74 -3.61 3.02 19.35
CA LYS A 74 -3.52 1.58 19.65
C LYS A 74 -4.49 0.80 18.76
N GLY A 75 -4.00 -0.23 18.08
CA GLY A 75 -4.77 -1.00 17.09
C GLY A 75 -4.77 -0.38 15.68
N ALA A 76 -4.18 0.81 15.50
CA ALA A 76 -3.87 1.34 14.18
C ALA A 76 -2.51 0.83 13.67
N LEU A 77 -2.21 1.08 12.40
CA LEU A 77 -1.11 0.46 11.67
C LEU A 77 0.25 0.61 12.37
N GLY A 78 0.57 1.80 12.89
CA GLY A 78 1.86 2.01 13.57
C GLY A 78 2.07 1.08 14.77
N SER A 79 1.04 0.90 15.60
CA SER A 79 1.10 -0.01 16.74
C SER A 79 1.19 -1.49 16.33
N LEU A 80 0.64 -1.84 15.15
CA LEU A 80 0.63 -3.21 14.64
C LEU A 80 1.96 -3.57 14.00
N MET A 81 2.59 -2.64 13.30
CA MET A 81 3.95 -2.80 12.75
C MET A 81 4.97 -3.03 13.86
N GLN A 82 4.84 -2.33 14.99
CA GLN A 82 5.69 -2.56 16.17
C GLN A 82 5.45 -3.93 16.81
N ARG A 83 4.19 -4.39 16.84
CA ARG A 83 3.81 -5.66 17.47
C ARG A 83 4.14 -6.89 16.60
N TYR A 84 4.09 -6.75 15.28
CA TYR A 84 4.26 -7.83 14.32
C TYR A 84 5.38 -7.48 13.33
N PRO A 85 6.65 -7.81 13.63
CA PRO A 85 7.79 -7.42 12.79
C PRO A 85 7.77 -7.99 11.37
N HIS A 86 6.98 -9.04 11.12
CA HIS A 86 6.78 -9.61 9.78
C HIS A 86 5.74 -8.86 8.93
N LEU A 87 4.94 -7.99 9.57
CA LEU A 87 3.85 -7.28 8.90
C LEU A 87 4.41 -6.15 8.04
N GLN A 88 4.02 -6.14 6.77
CA GLN A 88 4.24 -5.01 5.88
C GLN A 88 2.96 -4.20 5.71
N VAL A 89 3.07 -2.89 5.85
CA VAL A 89 1.99 -1.95 5.58
C VAL A 89 2.25 -1.23 4.26
N VAL A 90 1.24 -1.21 3.40
CA VAL A 90 1.29 -0.58 2.09
C VAL A 90 0.19 0.49 2.02
N LEU A 91 0.56 1.73 1.69
CA LEU A 91 -0.42 2.78 1.42
C LEU A 91 -0.94 2.63 -0.01
N SER A 92 -2.21 2.26 -0.17
CA SER A 92 -2.86 2.23 -1.48
C SER A 92 -3.40 3.60 -1.85
N ILE A 93 -2.96 4.13 -2.98
CA ILE A 93 -3.29 5.45 -3.51
C ILE A 93 -4.18 5.26 -4.76
N GLY A 94 -5.30 5.97 -4.82
CA GLY A 94 -6.22 5.94 -5.96
C GLY A 94 -7.66 5.59 -5.56
N GLY A 95 -8.20 4.51 -6.14
CA GLY A 95 -9.60 4.12 -5.96
C GLY A 95 -10.58 4.95 -6.81
N GLY A 96 -11.88 4.68 -6.65
CA GLY A 96 -12.93 5.30 -7.48
C GLY A 96 -12.89 6.82 -7.50
N GLY A 97 -12.55 7.46 -6.37
CA GLY A 97 -12.45 8.91 -6.24
C GLY A 97 -11.28 9.56 -6.99
N SER A 98 -10.32 8.78 -7.50
CA SER A 98 -9.16 9.30 -8.24
C SER A 98 -9.23 9.02 -9.75
N THR A 99 -10.28 8.36 -10.24
CA THR A 99 -10.41 7.88 -11.64
C THR A 99 -10.30 9.00 -12.68
N GLU A 100 -10.87 10.17 -12.41
CA GLU A 100 -10.85 11.31 -13.33
C GLU A 100 -9.55 12.11 -13.22
N THR A 101 -8.94 12.16 -12.04
CA THR A 101 -7.75 12.98 -11.77
C THR A 101 -6.46 12.29 -12.21
N PHE A 102 -6.38 10.96 -12.04
CA PHE A 102 -5.16 10.21 -12.31
C PHE A 102 -4.65 10.35 -13.75
N PRO A 103 -5.48 10.25 -14.82
CA PRO A 103 -4.98 10.39 -16.18
C PRO A 103 -4.30 11.74 -16.43
N GLY A 104 -4.84 12.84 -15.90
CA GLY A 104 -4.25 14.17 -16.01
C GLY A 104 -2.89 14.24 -15.32
N VAL A 105 -2.81 13.75 -14.08
CA VAL A 105 -1.55 13.68 -13.31
C VAL A 105 -0.51 12.79 -14.02
N ALA A 106 -0.92 11.61 -14.49
CA ALA A 106 -0.05 10.66 -15.16
C ALA A 106 0.49 11.17 -16.51
N SER A 107 -0.27 12.00 -17.23
CA SER A 107 0.14 12.57 -18.53
C SER A 107 1.16 13.71 -18.42
N ASN A 108 1.34 14.32 -17.24
CA ASN A 108 2.17 15.51 -17.06
C ASN A 108 3.40 15.20 -16.19
N ASN A 109 4.60 15.52 -16.67
CA ASN A 109 5.85 15.24 -15.95
C ASN A 109 5.96 15.97 -14.60
N ILE A 110 5.54 17.23 -14.53
CA ILE A 110 5.54 18.03 -13.30
C ILE A 110 4.59 17.40 -12.28
N LEU A 111 3.39 17.00 -12.72
CA LEU A 111 2.39 16.41 -11.83
C LEU A 111 2.80 15.01 -11.34
N ARG A 112 3.47 14.20 -12.19
CA ARG A 112 4.08 12.93 -11.76
C ARG A 112 5.18 13.13 -10.71
N ASP A 113 6.00 14.16 -10.86
CA ASP A 113 7.05 14.48 -9.88
C ASP A 113 6.45 14.94 -8.54
N ASN A 114 5.40 15.76 -8.57
CA ASN A 114 4.63 16.13 -7.38
C ASN A 114 4.02 14.90 -6.68
N PHE A 115 3.46 13.97 -7.46
CA PHE A 115 2.93 12.71 -6.94
C PHE A 115 4.00 11.88 -6.24
N ALA A 116 5.14 11.67 -6.89
CA ALA A 116 6.23 10.89 -6.31
C ALA A 116 6.78 11.53 -5.02
N LYS A 117 7.00 12.85 -5.03
CA LYS A 117 7.48 13.60 -3.86
C LYS A 117 6.49 13.55 -2.70
N SER A 118 5.20 13.73 -2.99
CA SER A 118 4.16 13.70 -1.97
C SER A 118 3.97 12.30 -1.38
N ALA A 119 3.95 11.26 -2.23
CA ALA A 119 3.89 9.86 -1.78
C ALA A 119 5.10 9.49 -0.91
N ARG A 120 6.31 9.90 -1.31
CA ARG A 120 7.52 9.69 -0.52
C ARG A 120 7.45 10.39 0.85
N GLY A 121 7.03 11.65 0.87
CA GLY A 121 6.89 12.39 2.12
C GLY A 121 5.92 11.73 3.11
N LEU A 122 4.85 11.10 2.61
CA LEU A 122 3.93 10.33 3.45
C LEU A 122 4.57 9.06 4.01
N VAL A 123 5.30 8.31 3.19
CA VAL A 123 6.06 7.12 3.63
C VAL A 123 7.06 7.50 4.72
N GLU A 124 7.87 8.53 4.49
CA GLU A 124 8.88 9.02 5.44
C GLU A 124 8.24 9.50 6.75
N ALA A 125 7.13 10.24 6.69
CA ALA A 125 6.47 10.78 7.88
C ALA A 125 5.70 9.75 8.70
N SER A 126 5.29 8.63 8.10
CA SER A 126 4.44 7.62 8.76
C SER A 126 5.17 6.33 9.11
N GLY A 127 6.34 6.08 8.52
CA GLY A 127 7.05 4.82 8.66
C GLY A 127 6.40 3.66 7.90
N ILE A 128 5.45 3.92 6.99
CA ILE A 128 4.83 2.92 6.13
C ILE A 128 5.89 2.30 5.20
N ASP A 129 5.83 0.99 4.95
CA ASP A 129 6.88 0.30 4.21
C ASP A 129 6.86 0.61 2.70
N ARG A 130 5.66 0.75 2.11
CA ARG A 130 5.48 0.76 0.65
C ARG A 130 4.27 1.57 0.19
N ILE A 131 4.21 1.83 -1.12
CA ILE A 131 3.04 2.38 -1.81
C ILE A 131 2.47 1.36 -2.82
N ASP A 132 1.17 1.43 -3.04
CA ASP A 132 0.42 0.72 -4.07
C ASP A 132 -0.42 1.74 -4.84
N THR A 133 -0.49 1.62 -6.16
CA THR A 133 -1.33 2.48 -7.01
C THR A 133 -2.47 1.65 -7.57
N TYR A 134 -3.69 1.94 -7.15
CA TYR A 134 -4.89 1.23 -7.57
C TYR A 134 -5.79 2.13 -8.42
N LEU A 135 -6.02 1.73 -9.66
CA LEU A 135 -6.84 2.45 -10.62
C LEU A 135 -7.92 1.53 -11.18
N PRO A 136 -9.21 1.82 -10.96
CA PRO A 136 -10.25 1.06 -11.60
C PRO A 136 -10.15 1.22 -13.12
N ALA A 137 -10.35 0.13 -13.86
CA ALA A 137 -10.41 0.18 -15.32
C ALA A 137 -11.53 1.15 -15.75
N ARG A 138 -11.27 1.98 -16.77
CA ARG A 138 -12.35 2.74 -17.39
C ARG A 138 -13.37 1.75 -17.98
N PRO A 139 -14.68 1.99 -17.82
CA PRO A 139 -15.68 1.23 -18.55
C PRO A 139 -15.33 1.25 -20.03
N ARG A 140 -15.34 0.08 -20.69
CA ARG A 140 -15.17 0.05 -22.15
C ARG A 140 -16.27 0.91 -22.78
N PRO A 141 -15.96 1.74 -23.79
CA PRO A 141 -17.00 2.36 -24.61
C PRO A 141 -17.94 1.25 -25.09
N GLN A 142 -19.24 1.42 -24.86
CA GLN A 142 -20.21 0.55 -25.52
C GLN A 142 -20.21 0.90 -27.02
N PRO A 143 -20.26 -0.11 -27.90
CA PRO A 143 -20.19 0.08 -29.35
C PRO A 143 -21.35 0.94 -29.89
#